data_AF-A0A8C5EV65-F1
#
_entry.id   AF-A0A8C5EV65-F1
#
_cell.length_a   1.000
_cell.length_b   1.000
_cell.length_c   1.000
_cell.angle_alpha   90.00
_cell.angle_beta   90.00
_cell.angle_gamma   90.00
#
_symmetry.space_group_name_H-M   'P 1'
#
loop_
_entity.id
_entity.type
_entity.pdbx_description
1 polymer ?
#
loop_
_entity_poly.entity_id
_entity_poly.type
_entity_poly.pdbx_seq_one_letter_code
_entity_poly.pdbx_strand_id
1 'polypeptide(L)'
;FRSKCPVQVKVSNSGQSVQFRSKCPVQVKVSNSGQSVQFRSKCPIQVKVSNSGQSVQFRSKCPIQVKVSSSGQSVQFRSKCPVQVKVSNSGQSVQFRSKCPNKVKIFKRGQGFKTRSKCVFKVKVSITG
;
A
#
# COMPACT_ATOMS: atom_id res chain seq x y z
N PHE A 1 8.18 -14.20 -8.62
CA PHE A 1 8.31 -15.04 -7.41
C PHE A 1 7.05 -15.91 -7.23
N ARG A 2 7.16 -17.24 -7.24
CA ARG A 2 6.07 -18.17 -6.85
C ARG A 2 6.65 -19.15 -5.82
N SER A 3 6.28 -19.02 -4.55
CA SER A 3 6.64 -19.96 -3.48
C SER A 3 5.38 -20.62 -2.95
N LYS A 4 5.52 -21.83 -2.38
CA LYS A 4 4.45 -22.53 -1.63
C LYS A 4 4.54 -22.30 -0.11
N CYS A 5 5.61 -21.68 0.37
CA CYS A 5 5.89 -21.41 1.79
C CYS A 5 5.82 -19.90 2.08
N PRO A 6 5.67 -19.47 3.36
CA PRO A 6 5.82 -18.07 3.74
C PRO A 6 7.18 -17.56 3.26
N VAL A 7 7.15 -16.45 2.51
CA VAL A 7 8.36 -15.88 1.93
C VAL A 7 8.58 -14.47 2.41
N GLN A 8 9.85 -14.14 2.62
CA GLN A 8 10.30 -12.78 2.80
C GLN A 8 10.97 -12.32 1.51
N VAL A 9 10.53 -11.19 0.97
CA VAL A 9 11.14 -10.56 -0.20
C VAL A 9 11.63 -9.18 0.16
N LYS A 10 12.88 -8.88 -0.20
CA LYS A 10 13.46 -7.54 -0.14
C LYS A 10 13.85 -7.13 -1.56
N VAL A 11 13.40 -5.96 -2.00
CA VAL A 11 13.77 -5.41 -3.31
C VAL A 11 14.19 -3.96 -3.15
N SER A 12 15.30 -3.62 -3.77
CA SER A 12 15.73 -2.26 -4.05
C SER A 12 15.71 -2.10 -5.56
N ASN A 13 15.01 -1.10 -6.07
CA ASN A 13 14.90 -0.86 -7.50
C ASN A 13 14.98 0.63 -7.83
N SER A 14 15.82 0.97 -8.81
CA SER A 14 15.89 2.29 -9.42
C SER A 14 15.32 2.33 -10.83
N GLY A 15 14.96 1.18 -11.41
CA GLY A 15 14.33 1.08 -12.74
C GLY A 15 12.85 1.50 -12.72
N GLN A 16 12.19 1.48 -13.88
CA GLN A 16 10.85 2.09 -14.05
C GLN A 16 9.76 1.57 -13.10
N SER A 17 9.68 0.27 -12.82
CA SER A 17 8.60 -0.25 -11.97
C SER A 17 8.94 -1.54 -11.24
N VAL A 18 8.25 -1.76 -10.11
CA VAL A 18 8.30 -3.02 -9.36
C VAL A 18 6.91 -3.61 -9.22
N GLN A 19 6.74 -4.86 -9.65
CA GLN A 19 5.47 -5.58 -9.53
C GLN A 19 5.59 -6.86 -8.72
N PHE A 20 4.75 -7.00 -7.70
CA PHE A 20 4.64 -8.21 -6.88
C PHE A 20 3.30 -8.88 -7.04
N ARG A 21 3.35 -10.20 -7.27
CA ARG A 21 2.18 -11.07 -7.28
C ARG A 21 2.40 -12.29 -6.42
N SER A 22 1.58 -12.49 -5.40
CA SER A 22 1.65 -13.68 -4.54
C SER A 22 0.33 -14.43 -4.46
N LYS A 23 0.46 -15.76 -4.35
CA LYS A 23 -0.62 -16.72 -4.03
C LYS A 23 -0.37 -17.44 -2.69
N CYS A 24 0.60 -16.99 -1.90
CA CYS A 24 0.92 -17.51 -0.57
C CYS A 24 1.18 -16.35 0.39
N PRO A 25 1.14 -16.59 1.72
CA PRO A 25 1.52 -15.57 2.69
C PRO A 25 2.92 -15.02 2.40
N VAL A 26 3.07 -13.70 2.39
CA VAL A 26 4.37 -13.08 2.07
C VAL A 26 4.60 -11.81 2.90
N GLN A 27 5.85 -11.58 3.28
CA GLN A 27 6.32 -10.31 3.79
C GLN A 27 7.18 -9.64 2.73
N VAL A 28 6.85 -8.43 2.32
CA VAL A 28 7.62 -7.69 1.31
C VAL A 28 8.14 -6.38 1.88
N LYS A 29 9.42 -6.11 1.67
CA LYS A 29 10.06 -4.82 1.87
C LYS A 29 10.54 -4.30 0.52
N VAL A 30 10.14 -3.10 0.15
CA VAL A 30 10.53 -2.47 -1.12
C VAL A 30 11.07 -1.08 -0.85
N SER A 31 12.23 -0.79 -1.43
CA SER A 31 12.74 0.55 -1.65
C SER A 31 12.76 0.80 -3.15
N ASN A 32 11.96 1.76 -3.62
CA ASN A 32 11.86 2.05 -5.05
C ASN A 32 12.03 3.55 -5.31
N SER A 33 12.95 3.89 -6.19
CA SER A 33 13.08 5.24 -6.76
C SER A 33 12.56 5.34 -8.20
N GLY A 34 12.10 4.22 -8.76
CA GLY A 34 11.43 4.14 -10.06
C GLY A 34 10.06 4.81 -10.10
N GLN A 35 9.40 4.81 -11.25
CA GLN A 35 8.08 5.44 -11.42
C GLN A 35 6.95 4.81 -10.58
N SER A 36 6.90 3.48 -10.45
CA SER A 36 5.75 2.84 -9.79
C SER A 36 6.04 1.55 -9.04
N VAL A 37 5.24 1.29 -8.01
CA VAL A 37 5.22 0.02 -7.28
C VAL A 37 3.81 -0.54 -7.22
N GLN A 38 3.64 -1.80 -7.63
CA GLN A 38 2.34 -2.48 -7.65
C GLN A 38 2.37 -3.81 -6.88
N PHE A 39 1.41 -4.00 -5.98
CA PHE A 39 1.21 -5.24 -5.24
C PHE A 39 -0.14 -5.87 -5.52
N ARG A 40 -0.13 -7.17 -5.84
CA ARG A 40 -1.34 -7.96 -6.01
C ARG A 40 -1.26 -9.28 -5.24
N SER A 41 -2.11 -9.46 -4.23
CA SER A 41 -2.14 -10.69 -3.44
C SER A 41 -3.50 -11.38 -3.43
N LYS A 42 -3.46 -12.72 -3.44
CA LYS A 42 -4.59 -13.60 -3.13
C LYS A 42 -4.44 -14.32 -1.77
N CYS A 43 -3.46 -13.93 -0.96
CA CYS A 43 -3.21 -14.44 0.39
C CYS A 43 -2.88 -13.29 1.35
N PRO A 44 -2.89 -13.55 2.68
CA PRO A 44 -2.45 -12.56 3.65
C PRO A 44 -1.06 -12.01 3.32
N ILE A 45 -0.89 -10.69 3.38
CA ILE A 45 0.39 -10.05 3.04
C ILE A 45 0.71 -8.93 4.02
N GLN A 46 1.98 -8.83 4.40
CA GLN A 46 2.53 -7.66 5.06
C GLN A 46 3.48 -6.96 4.11
N VAL A 47 3.28 -5.65 3.91
CA VAL A 47 4.13 -4.87 3.02
C VAL A 47 4.68 -3.63 3.72
N LYS A 48 5.98 -3.40 3.55
CA LYS A 48 6.64 -2.12 3.84
C LYS A 48 7.19 -1.55 2.53
N VAL A 49 6.81 -0.34 2.19
CA VAL A 49 7.28 0.36 0.99
C VAL A 49 7.86 1.71 1.37
N SER A 50 9.06 1.97 0.87
CA SER A 50 9.62 3.31 0.70
C SER A 50 9.66 3.61 -0.78
N ASN A 51 8.88 4.59 -1.25
CA ASN A 51 8.81 4.92 -2.68
C ASN A 51 8.96 6.42 -2.92
N SER A 52 10.02 6.81 -3.62
CA SER A 52 10.18 8.18 -4.13
C SER A 52 9.64 8.37 -5.56
N GLY A 53 9.13 7.30 -6.16
CA GLY A 53 8.46 7.30 -7.45
C GLY A 53 7.13 8.03 -7.53
N GLN A 54 6.48 8.02 -8.70
CA GLN A 54 5.19 8.65 -8.91
C GLN A 54 4.02 7.97 -8.19
N SER A 55 3.97 6.63 -8.17
CA SER A 55 2.79 5.94 -7.65
C SER A 55 3.05 4.63 -6.91
N VAL A 56 2.19 4.35 -5.92
CA VAL A 56 2.13 3.06 -5.21
C VAL A 56 0.71 2.51 -5.21
N GLN A 57 0.52 1.27 -5.67
CA GLN A 57 -0.79 0.63 -5.77
C GLN A 57 -0.83 -0.72 -5.07
N PHE A 58 -1.88 -0.93 -4.26
CA PHE A 58 -2.14 -2.19 -3.56
C PHE A 58 -3.49 -2.76 -3.95
N ARG A 59 -3.51 -4.04 -4.35
CA ARG A 59 -4.72 -4.79 -4.62
C ARG A 59 -4.72 -6.14 -3.90
N SER A 60 -5.61 -6.32 -2.93
CA SER A 60 -5.72 -7.57 -2.17
C SER A 60 -7.13 -8.17 -2.22
N LYS A 61 -7.19 -9.51 -2.24
CA LYS A 61 -8.39 -10.31 -1.97
C LYS A 61 -8.33 -11.02 -0.61
N CYS A 62 -7.35 -10.68 0.23
CA CYS A 62 -7.13 -11.24 1.57
C CYS A 62 -6.75 -10.14 2.55
N PRO A 63 -6.75 -10.42 3.88
CA PRO A 63 -6.28 -9.47 4.87
C PRO A 63 -4.89 -8.94 4.54
N ILE A 64 -4.67 -7.64 4.73
CA ILE A 64 -3.38 -7.01 4.40
C ILE A 64 -3.00 -5.98 5.47
N GLN A 65 -1.73 -5.97 5.82
CA GLN A 65 -1.11 -4.89 6.59
C GLN A 65 -0.11 -4.15 5.71
N VAL A 66 -0.25 -2.84 5.61
CA VAL A 66 0.66 -2.01 4.80
C VAL A 66 1.23 -0.86 5.62
N LYS A 67 2.54 -0.67 5.50
CA LYS A 67 3.22 0.58 5.86
C LYS A 67 3.82 1.18 4.59
N VAL A 68 3.45 2.40 4.27
CA VAL A 68 3.99 3.14 3.11
C VAL A 68 4.60 4.44 3.59
N SER A 69 5.82 4.71 3.18
CA SER A 69 6.43 6.02 3.15
C SER A 69 6.61 6.40 1.68
N SER A 70 5.91 7.42 1.21
CA SER A 70 6.05 7.86 -0.18
C SER A 70 6.15 9.37 -0.31
N SER A 71 7.06 9.81 -1.16
CA SER A 71 7.11 11.19 -1.65
C SER A 71 6.48 11.33 -3.04
N GLY A 72 5.79 10.28 -3.50
CA GLY A 72 5.17 10.21 -4.80
C GLY A 72 3.84 10.93 -4.92
N GLN A 73 3.40 11.15 -6.17
CA GLN A 73 2.13 11.81 -6.47
C GLN A 73 0.92 11.07 -5.87
N SER A 74 0.90 9.74 -5.92
CA SER A 74 -0.30 8.99 -5.52
C SER A 74 -0.04 7.67 -4.79
N VAL A 75 -0.88 7.38 -3.79
CA VAL A 75 -0.96 6.07 -3.14
C VAL A 75 -2.40 5.56 -3.18
N GLN A 76 -2.60 4.36 -3.72
CA GLN A 76 -3.92 3.76 -3.90
C GLN A 76 -4.04 2.39 -3.25
N PHE A 77 -5.14 2.16 -2.53
CA PHE A 77 -5.46 0.90 -1.89
C PHE A 77 -6.81 0.38 -2.36
N ARG A 78 -6.85 -0.88 -2.81
CA ARG A 78 -8.08 -1.58 -3.16
C ARG A 78 -8.13 -2.96 -2.51
N SER A 79 -9.11 -3.17 -1.62
CA SER A 79 -9.28 -4.46 -0.94
C SER A 79 -10.71 -4.98 -0.96
N LYS A 80 -10.84 -6.30 -0.91
CA LYS A 80 -12.10 -7.01 -0.64
C LYS A 80 -12.11 -7.71 0.74
N CYS A 81 -11.10 -7.48 1.57
CA CYS A 81 -10.92 -8.05 2.90
C CYS A 81 -10.46 -6.96 3.89
N PRO A 82 -10.44 -7.23 5.20
CA PRO A 82 -9.97 -6.26 6.19
C PRO A 82 -8.56 -5.76 5.90
N VAL A 83 -8.34 -4.46 6.10
CA VAL A 83 -7.05 -3.80 5.81
C VAL A 83 -6.62 -2.95 7.00
N GLN A 84 -5.35 -3.05 7.37
CA GLN A 84 -4.71 -2.10 8.26
C GLN A 84 -3.62 -1.36 7.52
N VAL A 85 -3.70 -0.04 7.46
CA VAL A 85 -2.76 0.78 6.69
C VAL A 85 -2.22 1.93 7.53
N LYS A 86 -0.89 2.11 7.44
CA LYS A 86 -0.20 3.32 7.86
C LYS A 86 0.47 3.92 6.63
N VAL A 87 0.14 5.17 6.30
CA VAL A 87 0.73 5.89 5.17
C VAL A 87 1.31 7.19 5.67
N SER A 88 2.56 7.44 5.33
CA SER A 88 3.19 8.75 5.38
C SER A 88 3.39 9.20 3.94
N ASN A 89 2.64 10.19 3.47
CA ASN A 89 2.69 10.66 2.09
C ASN A 89 2.95 12.16 2.03
N SER A 90 3.95 12.62 1.29
CA SER A 90 4.17 14.04 1.03
C SER A 90 3.65 14.51 -0.33
N GLY A 91 3.09 13.62 -1.15
CA GLY A 91 2.53 14.00 -2.44
C GLY A 91 1.02 14.17 -2.49
N GLN A 92 0.51 14.32 -3.72
CA GLN A 92 -0.78 14.92 -4.03
C GLN A 92 -2.00 14.13 -3.56
N SER A 93 -2.00 12.79 -3.56
CA SER A 93 -3.24 12.05 -3.28
C SER A 93 -3.04 10.71 -2.59
N VAL A 94 -3.97 10.39 -1.69
CA VAL A 94 -4.10 9.07 -1.10
C VAL A 94 -5.54 8.60 -1.24
N GLN A 95 -5.75 7.44 -1.85
CA GLN A 95 -7.08 6.88 -2.10
C GLN A 95 -7.25 5.49 -1.50
N PHE A 96 -8.37 5.27 -0.82
CA PHE A 96 -8.76 3.96 -0.29
C PHE A 96 -10.11 3.52 -0.83
N ARG A 97 -10.16 2.26 -1.29
CA ARG A 97 -11.40 1.60 -1.69
C ARG A 97 -11.50 0.22 -1.07
N SER A 98 -12.50 -0.02 -0.23
CA SER A 98 -12.68 -1.33 0.41
C SER A 98 -14.14 -1.78 0.46
N LYS A 99 -14.33 -3.10 0.54
CA LYS A 99 -15.64 -3.73 0.80
C LYS A 99 -15.72 -4.38 2.18
N CYS A 100 -14.71 -4.20 3.03
CA CYS A 100 -14.63 -4.76 4.38
C CYS A 100 -14.17 -3.69 5.37
N PRO A 101 -14.22 -3.95 6.69
CA PRO A 101 -13.74 -2.99 7.69
C PRO A 101 -12.26 -2.65 7.52
N ASN A 102 -11.87 -1.39 7.70
CA ASN A 102 -10.46 -1.00 7.64
C ASN A 102 -10.08 -0.03 8.75
N LYS A 103 -8.82 -0.10 9.17
CA LYS A 103 -8.16 0.86 10.06
C LYS A 103 -7.04 1.54 9.29
N VAL A 104 -7.17 2.84 9.08
CA VAL A 104 -6.24 3.63 8.27
C VAL A 104 -5.69 4.78 9.11
N LYS A 105 -4.36 4.87 9.21
CA LYS A 105 -3.65 6.02 9.78
C LYS A 105 -2.85 6.70 8.68
N ILE A 106 -3.05 8.00 8.49
CA ILE A 106 -2.40 8.75 7.43
C ILE A 106 -1.73 9.96 8.05
N PHE A 107 -0.46 10.12 7.74
CA PHE A 107 0.30 11.34 7.94
C PHE A 107 0.53 11.93 6.56
N LYS A 108 -0.01 13.12 6.31
CA LYS A 108 0.15 13.81 5.02
C LYS A 108 0.75 15.19 5.22
N ARG A 109 1.67 15.57 4.32
CA ARG A 109 1.95 16.97 4.02
C ARG A 109 1.32 17.25 2.66
N GLY A 110 0.35 18.16 2.60
CA GLY A 110 -0.39 18.48 1.37
C GLY A 110 -1.84 17.96 1.31
N GLN A 111 -2.51 18.25 0.19
CA GLN A 111 -3.96 18.08 0.02
C GLN A 111 -4.35 16.68 -0.46
N GLY A 112 -5.65 16.35 -0.47
CA GLY A 112 -6.20 15.19 -1.19
C GLY A 112 -6.14 13.83 -0.47
N PHE A 113 -7.21 13.51 0.26
CA PHE A 113 -7.49 12.17 0.80
C PHE A 113 -8.90 11.75 0.39
N LYS A 114 -9.05 10.59 -0.26
CA LYS A 114 -10.34 10.08 -0.71
C LYS A 114 -10.56 8.66 -0.21
N THR A 115 -11.75 8.38 0.31
CA THR A 115 -12.11 7.05 0.80
C THR A 115 -13.46 6.63 0.27
N ARG A 116 -13.58 5.34 -0.05
CA ARG A 116 -14.85 4.74 -0.43
C ARG A 116 -14.93 3.33 0.14
N SER A 117 -15.76 3.16 1.16
CA SER A 117 -15.93 1.88 1.84
C SER A 117 -17.40 1.50 1.95
N LYS A 118 -17.70 0.22 1.77
CA LYS A 118 -19.05 -0.33 2.02
C LYS A 118 -19.24 -0.87 3.45
N CYS A 119 -18.23 -0.73 4.30
CA CYS A 119 -18.19 -1.21 5.68
C CYS A 119 -17.49 -0.17 6.57
N VAL A 120 -17.49 -0.42 7.88
CA VAL A 120 -16.85 0.42 8.91
C VAL A 120 -15.43 0.84 8.52
N PHE A 121 -15.19 2.14 8.42
CA PHE A 121 -13.91 2.71 8.01
C PHE A 121 -13.38 3.64 9.09
N LYS A 122 -12.41 3.16 9.89
CA LYS A 122 -11.77 3.98 10.93
C LYS A 122 -10.55 4.66 10.33
N VAL A 123 -10.59 5.99 10.25
CA VAL A 123 -9.47 6.80 9.73
C VAL A 123 -8.98 7.77 10.78
N LYS A 124 -7.66 7.82 10.97
CA LYS A 124 -6.99 8.93 11.63
C LYS A 124 -6.09 9.61 10.59
N VAL A 125 -6.38 10.85 10.25
CA VAL A 125 -5.56 11.68 9.35
C VAL A 125 -4.88 12.77 10.17
N SER A 126 -3.58 12.90 10.03
CA SER A 126 -2.77 14.00 10.56
C SER A 126 -2.18 14.73 9.37
N ILE A 127 -2.61 15.96 9.14
CA ILE A 127 -2.09 16.83 8.08
C ILE A 127 -1.17 17.83 8.74
N THR A 128 0.10 17.87 8.31
CA THR A 128 1.04 18.94 8.70
C THR A 128 1.13 19.93 7.55
N GLY A 129 0.90 21.20 7.85
CA GLY A 129 1.11 22.33 6.93
C GLY A 129 2.59 22.62 6.76
#